data_AF-A0A8H7XRP0-F1
#
_entry.id   AF-A0A8H7XRP0-F1
#
_cell.length_a   1.000
_cell.length_b   1.000
_cell.length_c   1.000
_cell.angle_alpha   90.00
_cell.angle_beta   90.00
_cell.angle_gamma   90.00
#
_symmetry.space_group_name_H-M   'P 1'
#
loop_
_entity.id
_entity.type
_entity.pdbx_description
1 polymer ?
#
loop_
_entity_poly.entity_id
_entity_poly.type
_entity_poly.pdbx_seq_one_letter_code
_entity_poly.pdbx_strand_id
1 'polypeptide(L)'
;MESDLARLLQCNEMPSQRMMAEIKHFLQEPLAKFRANQLEIERLEYAIRTLNNEQAKIKEIVKPYNTVLAPIRRLPTDILREIFSHCLSSHRLPIISATEAPLLLTHICSSWRTIALSSPLLWSKIIISLPSQTYYDNNDSDEEKEDKYILSEEEMAQRQNYERVAELRAEVTKIWLDRSGPNCPISISIVCPYTRYPCWNNSIANIIDIIIQHSRRFHSIEMAVQQNLYSHIQELLSDADLSMLKAFKLKIQEPISYRTPARLPIDTPVSLPLKNLMLDTFSLSWKTCTKDFTVIPISWNHLRRLFLHSPIQQKDIIPLLSECSNLSECRIWVSNYFQEPETTPKTLTRKVFLPRLHSLFIHDTTRSPVTAAAYAAIDAPALRTVGYTRSYHGSVDRYGTVTEDLSAQLSSFCHIVEGASVDKFMLAMAYQLSETIVGVLKRTTWPKHVIIGQKPLPFRLAESTGSPRYLDTTGPQTLPELNQFDLSSLTITNESHSTGHLLPRLEYLEVYGISCSSDDAAATMIKSRLSAYKAGYVSCLRTVILHFNRPMERDIEGEIRQYAYDAGVSPVKLKLMYKPVKSRLPHMMTYSSSYGLSNRKGFTWSGAMEYDEFGDSVDSGEQDDDEY
;
A
#
# COMPACT_ATOMS: atom_id res chain seq x y z
N MET A 1 8.80 -59.83 37.79
CA MET A 1 9.77 -58.77 37.42
C MET A 1 9.05 -57.48 37.07
N GLU A 2 8.26 -57.42 35.98
CA GLU A 2 7.58 -56.18 35.56
C GLU A 2 6.69 -55.54 36.64
N SER A 3 5.89 -56.32 37.38
CA SER A 3 5.05 -55.79 38.46
C SER A 3 5.84 -55.16 39.63
N ASP A 4 7.00 -55.72 39.98
CA ASP A 4 7.86 -55.17 41.04
C ASP A 4 8.65 -53.96 40.53
N LEU A 5 9.10 -54.02 39.28
CA LEU A 5 9.79 -52.93 38.60
C LEU A 5 8.87 -51.70 38.46
N ALA A 6 7.61 -51.90 38.06
CA ALA A 6 6.62 -50.83 37.97
C ALA A 6 6.34 -50.16 39.33
N ARG A 7 6.35 -50.93 40.43
CA ARG A 7 6.24 -50.37 41.79
C ARG A 7 7.47 -49.56 42.16
N LEU A 8 8.67 -50.11 41.93
CA LEU A 8 9.96 -49.45 42.22
C LEU A 8 10.25 -48.23 41.33
N LEU A 9 9.55 -48.08 40.19
CA LEU A 9 9.56 -46.86 39.37
C LEU A 9 8.63 -45.76 39.92
N GLN A 10 7.77 -46.07 40.90
CA GLN A 10 6.81 -45.14 41.51
C GLN A 10 7.10 -44.85 43.00
N CYS A 11 8.08 -45.52 43.62
CA CYS A 11 8.48 -45.28 45.01
C CYS A 11 10.00 -45.38 45.20
N ASN A 12 10.53 -44.72 46.24
CA ASN A 12 11.97 -44.73 46.58
C ASN A 12 12.38 -45.93 47.45
N GLU A 13 11.70 -47.08 47.34
CA GLU A 13 12.07 -48.30 48.06
C GLU A 13 13.36 -48.90 47.50
N MET A 14 14.23 -49.44 48.38
CA MET A 14 15.51 -49.99 47.93
C MET A 14 15.30 -51.31 47.15
N PRO A 15 15.74 -51.41 45.87
CA PRO A 15 15.61 -52.64 45.11
C PRO A 15 16.42 -53.79 45.73
N SER A 16 15.88 -55.01 45.68
CA SER A 16 16.61 -56.19 46.18
C SER A 16 17.87 -56.46 45.34
N GLN A 17 18.92 -57.01 45.96
CA GLN A 17 20.17 -57.32 45.24
C GLN A 17 19.96 -58.24 44.03
N ARG A 18 19.01 -59.19 44.15
CA ARG A 18 18.60 -60.08 43.05
C ARG A 18 17.96 -59.31 41.90
N MET A 19 17.00 -58.43 42.18
CA MET A 19 16.37 -57.57 41.17
C MET A 19 17.39 -56.66 40.48
N MET A 20 18.33 -56.09 41.25
CA MET A 20 19.43 -55.29 40.67
C MET A 20 20.35 -56.11 39.76
N ALA A 21 20.63 -57.37 40.09
CA ALA A 21 21.44 -58.25 39.25
C ALA A 21 20.69 -58.64 37.96
N GLU A 22 19.40 -58.99 38.07
CA GLU A 22 18.53 -59.30 36.93
C GLU A 22 18.40 -58.09 35.99
N ILE A 23 18.09 -56.89 36.50
CA ILE A 23 18.04 -55.65 35.70
C ILE A 23 19.39 -55.35 35.04
N LYS A 24 20.51 -55.46 35.77
CA LYS A 24 21.86 -55.25 35.19
C LYS A 24 22.15 -56.23 34.07
N HIS A 25 21.69 -57.48 34.17
CA HIS A 25 21.83 -58.46 33.10
C HIS A 25 20.97 -58.11 31.88
N PHE A 26 19.68 -57.79 32.07
CA PHE A 26 18.80 -57.35 30.97
C PHE A 26 19.30 -56.08 30.28
N LEU A 27 19.95 -55.16 31.00
CA LEU A 27 20.52 -53.94 30.42
C LEU A 27 21.84 -54.16 29.65
N GLN A 28 22.50 -55.33 29.73
CA GLN A 28 23.77 -55.56 29.03
C GLN A 28 23.64 -55.42 27.51
N GLU A 29 22.63 -56.04 26.91
CA GLU A 29 22.40 -55.99 25.46
C GLU A 29 21.93 -54.59 24.98
N PRO A 30 20.91 -53.94 25.58
CA PRO A 30 20.52 -52.57 25.24
C PRO A 30 21.65 -51.56 25.38
N LEU A 31 22.48 -51.65 26.42
CA LEU A 31 23.62 -50.73 26.60
C LEU A 31 24.75 -51.02 25.61
N ALA A 32 24.98 -52.28 25.22
CA ALA A 32 25.93 -52.62 24.17
C ALA A 32 25.46 -52.05 22.81
N LYS A 33 24.18 -52.23 22.47
CA LYS A 33 23.56 -51.68 21.26
C LYS A 33 23.57 -50.15 21.23
N PHE A 34 23.27 -49.50 22.36
CA PHE A 34 23.36 -48.04 22.49
C PHE A 34 24.79 -47.53 22.21
N ARG A 35 25.82 -48.17 22.78
CA ARG A 35 27.22 -47.81 22.51
C ARG A 35 27.63 -48.03 21.05
N ALA A 36 27.19 -49.14 20.44
CA ALA A 36 27.45 -49.42 19.03
C ALA A 36 26.80 -48.35 18.12
N ASN A 37 25.54 -47.99 18.39
CA ASN A 37 24.85 -46.92 17.67
C ASN A 37 25.54 -45.56 17.85
N GLN A 38 26.01 -45.24 19.06
CA GLN A 38 26.72 -43.98 19.34
C GLN A 38 28.02 -43.85 18.53
N LEU A 39 28.80 -44.94 18.44
CA LEU A 39 30.02 -44.98 17.62
C LEU A 39 29.73 -44.86 16.12
N GLU A 40 28.64 -45.47 15.63
CA GLU A 40 28.25 -45.33 14.22
C GLU A 40 27.71 -43.91 13.93
N ILE A 41 27.01 -43.27 14.87
CA ILE A 41 26.64 -41.84 14.77
C ILE A 41 27.89 -40.97 14.64
N GLU A 42 28.88 -41.13 15.53
CA GLU A 42 30.14 -40.36 15.48
C GLU A 42 30.89 -40.55 14.14
N ARG A 43 30.90 -41.78 13.62
CA ARG A 43 31.47 -42.13 12.31
C ARG A 43 30.69 -41.51 11.16
N LEU A 44 29.36 -41.57 11.17
CA LEU A 44 28.50 -40.99 10.13
C LEU A 44 28.59 -39.46 10.13
N GLU A 45 28.62 -38.82 11.31
CA GLU A 45 28.89 -37.38 11.40
C GLU A 45 30.28 -37.02 10.83
N TYR A 46 31.31 -37.84 11.06
CA TYR A 46 32.63 -37.61 10.46
C TYR A 46 32.60 -37.75 8.93
N ALA A 47 31.85 -38.73 8.40
CA ALA A 47 31.64 -38.88 6.97
C ALA A 47 30.88 -37.67 6.38
N ILE A 48 29.81 -37.21 7.02
CA ILE A 48 29.04 -36.01 6.63
C ILE A 48 29.94 -34.76 6.65
N ARG A 49 30.74 -34.55 7.71
CA ARG A 49 31.71 -33.45 7.79
C ARG A 49 32.72 -33.51 6.64
N THR A 50 33.20 -34.70 6.29
CA THR A 50 34.15 -34.90 5.18
C THR A 50 33.50 -34.60 3.82
N LEU A 51 32.34 -35.17 3.53
CA LEU A 51 31.59 -34.95 2.28
C LEU A 51 31.18 -33.49 2.11
N ASN A 52 30.77 -32.79 3.17
CA ASN A 52 30.48 -31.35 3.12
C ASN A 52 31.73 -30.52 2.76
N ASN A 53 32.90 -30.88 3.29
CA ASN A 53 34.16 -30.23 2.94
C ASN A 53 34.58 -30.50 1.48
N GLU A 54 34.33 -31.70 0.95
CA GLU A 54 34.56 -32.03 -0.46
C GLU A 54 33.57 -31.29 -1.37
N GLN A 55 32.28 -31.24 -1.00
CA GLN A 55 31.26 -30.49 -1.72
C GLN A 55 31.59 -28.99 -1.77
N ALA A 56 32.12 -28.41 -0.68
CA ALA A 56 32.58 -27.02 -0.65
C ALA A 56 33.76 -26.78 -1.61
N LYS A 57 34.75 -27.69 -1.64
CA LYS A 57 35.87 -27.61 -2.61
C LYS A 57 35.38 -27.71 -4.06
N ILE A 58 34.48 -28.66 -4.35
CA ILE A 58 33.88 -28.83 -5.68
C ILE A 58 33.08 -27.59 -6.08
N LYS A 59 32.29 -27.01 -5.17
CA LYS A 59 31.56 -25.75 -5.39
C LYS A 59 32.50 -24.61 -5.80
N GLU A 60 33.62 -24.40 -5.10
CA GLU A 60 34.59 -23.37 -5.48
C GLU A 60 35.31 -23.67 -6.82
N ILE A 61 35.54 -24.92 -7.18
CA ILE A 61 36.07 -25.30 -8.51
C ILE A 61 35.04 -25.01 -9.62
N VAL A 62 33.76 -25.33 -9.40
CA VAL A 62 32.68 -25.21 -10.41
C VAL A 62 32.21 -23.76 -10.61
N LYS A 63 32.20 -22.96 -9.55
CA LYS A 63 31.79 -21.54 -9.52
C LYS A 63 32.36 -20.67 -10.65
N PRO A 64 33.66 -20.65 -10.98
CA PRO A 64 34.18 -19.90 -12.12
C PRO A 64 33.63 -20.40 -13.48
N TYR A 65 33.49 -21.71 -13.67
CA TYR A 65 32.91 -22.26 -14.91
C TYR A 65 31.44 -21.88 -15.06
N ASN A 66 30.63 -21.99 -14.00
CA ASN A 66 29.25 -21.50 -14.01
C ASN A 66 29.20 -19.98 -14.30
N THR A 67 30.14 -19.20 -13.75
CA THR A 67 30.26 -17.76 -14.03
C THR A 67 30.63 -17.47 -15.49
N VAL A 68 31.39 -18.34 -16.17
CA VAL A 68 31.69 -18.22 -17.61
C VAL A 68 30.51 -18.66 -18.47
N LEU A 69 29.86 -19.77 -18.11
CA LEU A 69 28.75 -20.35 -18.86
C LEU A 69 27.43 -19.60 -18.68
N ALA A 70 27.31 -18.77 -17.64
CA ALA A 70 26.13 -17.97 -17.31
C ALA A 70 25.48 -17.34 -18.57
N PRO A 71 24.21 -17.67 -18.89
CA PRO A 71 23.54 -17.22 -20.12
C PRO A 71 23.59 -15.70 -20.34
N ILE A 72 23.54 -14.95 -19.24
CA ILE A 72 23.54 -13.48 -19.24
C ILE A 72 24.81 -12.84 -19.84
N ARG A 73 25.92 -13.58 -19.92
CA ARG A 73 27.17 -13.11 -20.60
C ARG A 73 27.13 -13.24 -22.12
N ARG A 74 26.11 -13.90 -22.67
CA ARG A 74 25.87 -14.08 -24.10
C ARG A 74 24.73 -13.20 -24.64
N LEU A 75 24.01 -12.50 -23.74
CA LEU A 75 22.92 -11.62 -24.15
C LEU A 75 23.45 -10.33 -24.79
N PRO A 76 22.90 -9.91 -25.94
CA PRO A 76 23.19 -8.60 -26.52
C PRO A 76 22.84 -7.46 -25.56
N THR A 77 23.58 -6.34 -25.66
CA THR A 77 23.38 -5.14 -24.84
C THR A 77 21.93 -4.64 -24.84
N ASP A 78 21.23 -4.72 -25.97
CA ASP A 78 19.85 -4.24 -26.06
C ASP A 78 18.84 -5.15 -25.36
N ILE A 79 19.10 -6.46 -25.32
CA ILE A 79 18.31 -7.40 -24.50
C ILE A 79 18.58 -7.15 -23.01
N LEU A 80 19.84 -6.86 -22.62
CA LEU A 80 20.15 -6.45 -21.25
C LEU A 80 19.46 -5.14 -20.85
N ARG A 81 19.39 -4.15 -21.77
CA ARG A 81 18.65 -2.89 -21.55
C ARG A 81 17.16 -3.13 -21.34
N GLU A 82 16.55 -4.03 -22.12
CA GLU A 82 15.13 -4.37 -21.98
C GLU A 82 14.86 -5.06 -20.63
N ILE A 83 15.70 -6.05 -20.25
CA ILE A 83 15.64 -6.70 -18.93
C ILE A 83 15.78 -5.64 -17.82
N PHE A 84 16.74 -4.72 -17.93
CA PHE A 84 16.95 -3.65 -16.95
C PHE A 84 15.75 -2.70 -16.83
N SER A 85 15.03 -2.47 -17.93
CA SER A 85 13.80 -1.65 -17.92
C SER A 85 12.69 -2.34 -17.13
N HIS A 86 12.57 -3.67 -17.26
CA HIS A 86 11.65 -4.50 -16.47
C HIS A 86 12.04 -4.67 -14.99
N CYS A 87 13.31 -4.43 -14.63
CA CYS A 87 13.74 -4.36 -13.23
C CYS A 87 13.24 -3.10 -12.49
N LEU A 88 12.73 -2.09 -13.20
CA LEU A 88 12.19 -0.87 -12.57
C LEU A 88 10.82 -1.16 -11.93
N SER A 89 10.56 -0.53 -10.78
CA SER A 89 9.26 -0.59 -10.10
C SER A 89 8.10 -0.25 -11.06
N SER A 90 7.21 -1.22 -11.28
CA SER A 90 6.03 -1.08 -12.16
C SER A 90 4.88 -0.28 -11.55
N HIS A 91 4.80 -0.26 -10.20
CA HIS A 91 3.69 0.30 -9.43
C HIS A 91 4.01 1.65 -8.76
N ARG A 92 5.27 2.11 -8.81
CA ARG A 92 5.75 3.37 -8.22
C ARG A 92 7.01 3.86 -8.93
N LEU A 93 7.34 5.14 -8.78
CA LEU A 93 8.65 5.67 -9.19
C LEU A 93 9.75 5.08 -8.29
N PRO A 94 10.99 4.92 -8.79
CA PRO A 94 12.10 4.38 -8.00
C PRO A 94 12.60 5.41 -6.99
N ILE A 95 13.04 4.93 -5.83
CA ILE A 95 13.73 5.74 -4.81
C ILE A 95 15.24 5.67 -5.02
N ILE A 96 15.96 6.64 -4.47
CA ILE A 96 17.43 6.65 -4.47
C ILE A 96 17.92 5.63 -3.42
N SER A 97 18.02 4.36 -3.80
CA SER A 97 18.58 3.27 -2.98
C SER A 97 19.51 2.37 -3.79
N ALA A 98 20.63 1.93 -3.21
CA ALA A 98 21.49 0.91 -3.80
C ALA A 98 20.79 -0.46 -3.94
N THR A 99 19.70 -0.70 -3.19
CA THR A 99 18.89 -1.93 -3.25
C THR A 99 17.77 -1.90 -4.29
N GLU A 100 17.59 -0.80 -5.05
CA GLU A 100 16.56 -0.70 -6.09
C GLU A 100 17.17 -0.31 -7.45
N ALA A 101 16.58 -0.81 -8.55
CA ALA A 101 16.93 -0.37 -9.89
C ALA A 101 16.52 1.11 -10.11
N PRO A 102 17.31 1.91 -10.85
CA PRO A 102 18.47 1.52 -11.65
C PRO A 102 19.78 1.35 -10.88
N LEU A 103 19.89 1.85 -9.65
CA LEU A 103 21.16 1.86 -8.90
C LEU A 103 21.68 0.45 -8.63
N LEU A 104 20.82 -0.49 -8.21
CA LEU A 104 21.17 -1.90 -7.99
C LEU A 104 21.92 -2.51 -9.18
N LEU A 105 21.48 -2.22 -10.41
CA LEU A 105 22.09 -2.72 -11.65
C LEU A 105 23.52 -2.20 -11.83
N THR A 106 23.84 -1.02 -11.29
CA THR A 106 25.20 -0.46 -11.28
C THR A 106 26.14 -1.12 -10.27
N HIS A 107 25.62 -1.93 -9.33
CA HIS A 107 26.43 -2.63 -8.32
C HIS A 107 26.76 -4.08 -8.69
N ILE A 108 26.04 -4.70 -9.63
CA ILE A 108 26.18 -6.13 -9.97
C ILE A 108 27.54 -6.45 -10.63
N CYS A 109 27.91 -5.78 -11.73
CA CYS A 109 29.24 -5.94 -12.33
C CYS A 109 29.63 -4.72 -13.18
N SER A 110 30.89 -4.66 -13.63
CA SER A 110 31.40 -3.54 -14.45
C SER A 110 30.66 -3.37 -15.78
N SER A 111 30.36 -4.46 -16.48
CA SER A 111 29.60 -4.43 -17.73
C SER A 111 28.19 -3.88 -17.53
N TRP A 112 27.46 -4.38 -16.52
CA TRP A 112 26.10 -3.90 -16.22
C TRP A 112 26.10 -2.45 -15.76
N ARG A 113 27.11 -2.03 -14.98
CA ARG A 113 27.32 -0.63 -14.62
C ARG A 113 27.46 0.27 -15.84
N THR A 114 28.30 -0.11 -16.81
CA THR A 114 28.43 0.66 -18.06
C THR A 114 27.12 0.72 -18.84
N ILE A 115 26.39 -0.40 -18.96
CA ILE A 115 25.10 -0.45 -19.67
C ILE A 115 24.04 0.40 -18.95
N ALA A 116 23.89 0.25 -17.63
CA ALA A 116 22.88 0.97 -16.85
C ALA A 116 23.16 2.48 -16.79
N LEU A 117 24.42 2.91 -16.61
CA LEU A 117 24.80 4.32 -16.65
C LEU A 117 24.65 4.96 -18.04
N SER A 118 24.78 4.18 -19.12
CA SER A 118 24.64 4.65 -20.51
C SER A 118 23.24 4.47 -21.11
N SER A 119 22.22 4.18 -20.29
CA SER A 119 20.85 3.92 -20.73
C SER A 119 19.88 4.94 -20.13
N PRO A 120 19.62 6.09 -20.81
CA PRO A 120 18.93 7.23 -20.21
C PRO A 120 17.51 6.94 -19.72
N LEU A 121 16.80 6.03 -20.40
CA LEU A 121 15.45 5.59 -20.02
C LEU A 121 15.39 5.03 -18.59
N LEU A 122 16.47 4.41 -18.08
CA LEU A 122 16.52 3.88 -16.72
C LEU A 122 16.53 4.99 -15.65
N TRP A 123 16.99 6.18 -16.02
CA TRP A 123 17.07 7.37 -15.15
C TRP A 123 15.89 8.34 -15.37
N SER A 124 14.95 7.99 -16.25
CA SER A 124 13.78 8.82 -16.57
C SER A 124 12.76 8.99 -15.43
N LYS A 125 12.87 8.19 -14.37
CA LYS A 125 11.92 8.15 -13.23
C LYS A 125 12.68 8.36 -11.93
N ILE A 126 12.15 9.18 -11.01
CA ILE A 126 12.78 9.43 -9.69
C ILE A 126 11.75 9.90 -8.64
N ILE A 127 11.94 9.46 -7.39
CA ILE A 127 11.36 10.10 -6.19
C ILE A 127 12.44 10.91 -5.46
N ILE A 128 12.16 12.18 -5.22
CA ILE A 128 13.00 13.15 -4.52
C ILE A 128 12.28 13.51 -3.20
N SER A 129 12.75 12.93 -2.10
CA SER A 129 12.34 13.34 -0.75
C SER A 129 13.21 14.53 -0.31
N LEU A 130 12.57 15.66 -0.03
CA LEU A 130 13.24 16.88 0.43
C LEU A 130 13.77 16.71 1.87
N PRO A 131 14.88 17.38 2.22
CA PRO A 131 15.38 17.36 3.58
C PRO A 131 14.43 18.09 4.55
N SER A 132 14.17 17.47 5.71
CA SER A 132 13.36 18.03 6.79
C SER A 132 14.27 18.65 7.85
N GLN A 133 13.98 19.86 8.26
CA GLN A 133 14.64 20.49 9.41
C GLN A 133 13.96 19.97 10.68
N THR A 134 14.68 19.17 11.46
CA THR A 134 14.19 18.64 12.74
C THR A 134 14.44 19.67 13.85
N TYR A 135 13.60 20.70 13.93
CA TYR A 135 13.51 21.45 15.17
C TYR A 135 12.89 20.54 16.23
N TYR A 136 13.56 20.39 17.38
CA TYR A 136 12.93 19.80 18.54
C TYR A 136 11.76 20.69 18.96
N ASP A 137 10.61 20.05 19.16
CA ASP A 137 9.39 20.63 19.70
C ASP A 137 9.59 20.84 21.21
N ASN A 138 10.55 21.72 21.56
CA ASN A 138 10.73 22.18 22.94
C ASN A 138 9.45 22.90 23.34
N ASN A 139 8.78 22.34 24.35
CA ASN A 139 7.38 22.60 24.69
C ASN A 139 6.99 24.09 24.73
N ASP A 140 5.71 24.34 24.48
CA ASP A 140 5.01 25.62 24.70
C ASP A 140 5.44 26.34 26.00
N SER A 141 6.42 27.25 25.91
CA SER A 141 6.69 28.30 26.90
C SER A 141 7.55 29.41 26.30
N ASP A 142 7.04 30.64 26.42
CA ASP A 142 7.72 31.94 26.29
C ASP A 142 7.94 32.49 24.86
N GLU A 143 6.97 33.30 24.38
CA GLU A 143 7.05 34.13 23.17
C GLU A 143 7.98 35.37 23.28
N GLU A 144 8.74 35.54 24.38
CA GLU A 144 9.49 36.77 24.69
C GLU A 144 10.99 36.57 24.97
N LYS A 145 11.76 36.01 24.01
CA LYS A 145 13.24 36.07 24.02
C LYS A 145 13.83 36.33 22.63
N GLU A 146 13.78 37.59 22.20
CA GLU A 146 14.40 38.07 20.95
C GLU A 146 15.92 38.36 21.08
N ASP A 147 16.51 38.14 22.27
CA ASP A 147 17.93 38.35 22.55
C ASP A 147 18.81 37.11 22.33
N LYS A 148 19.62 37.14 21.26
CA LYS A 148 20.79 36.28 21.00
C LYS A 148 20.67 34.81 21.42
N TYR A 149 19.89 34.04 20.67
CA TYR A 149 19.92 32.58 20.73
C TYR A 149 21.30 32.06 20.26
N ILE A 150 22.18 31.73 21.20
CA ILE A 150 23.37 30.93 20.90
C ILE A 150 22.89 29.49 20.72
N LEU A 151 22.92 29.00 19.48
CA LEU A 151 22.60 27.60 19.19
C LEU A 151 23.48 26.67 20.02
N SER A 152 22.87 25.69 20.67
CA SER A 152 23.59 24.61 21.34
C SER A 152 24.46 23.82 20.36
N GLU A 153 25.48 23.12 20.86
CA GLU A 153 26.32 22.24 20.03
C GLU A 153 25.48 21.19 19.28
N GLU A 154 24.40 20.70 19.89
CA GLU A 154 23.47 19.76 19.27
C GLU A 154 22.67 20.40 18.12
N GLU A 155 22.18 21.63 18.27
CA GLU A 155 21.46 22.35 17.21
C GLU A 155 22.40 22.73 16.05
N MET A 156 23.64 23.13 16.35
CA MET A 156 24.67 23.38 15.33
C MET A 156 24.99 22.10 14.55
N ALA A 157 25.19 20.97 15.23
CA ALA A 157 25.43 19.68 14.59
C ALA A 157 24.24 19.20 13.75
N GLN A 158 23.01 19.43 14.21
CA GLN A 158 21.79 19.14 13.46
C GLN A 158 21.68 20.00 12.20
N ARG A 159 21.95 21.30 12.30
CA ARG A 159 21.94 22.23 11.15
C ARG A 159 23.00 21.85 10.11
N GLN A 160 24.24 21.59 10.54
CA GLN A 160 25.29 21.11 9.64
C GLN A 160 24.93 19.78 8.97
N ASN A 161 24.31 18.86 9.70
CA ASN A 161 23.84 17.61 9.12
C ASN A 161 22.66 17.82 8.14
N TYR A 162 21.76 18.77 8.41
CA TYR A 162 20.69 19.17 7.47
C TYR A 162 21.28 19.73 6.17
N GLU A 163 22.18 20.72 6.27
CA GLU A 163 22.84 21.37 5.14
C GLU A 163 23.59 20.34 4.28
N ARG A 164 24.41 19.48 4.90
CA ARG A 164 25.11 18.36 4.24
C ARG A 164 24.16 17.37 3.54
N VAL A 165 23.03 17.03 4.16
CA VAL A 165 22.03 16.11 3.56
C VAL A 165 21.31 16.79 2.38
N ALA A 166 21.08 18.10 2.45
CA ALA A 166 20.49 18.87 1.36
C ALA A 166 21.43 18.98 0.15
N GLU A 167 22.70 19.29 0.38
CA GLU A 167 23.75 19.33 -0.65
C GLU A 167 23.89 17.99 -1.38
N LEU A 168 24.01 16.89 -0.64
CA LEU A 168 24.06 15.54 -1.21
C LEU A 168 22.78 15.19 -1.98
N ARG A 169 21.60 15.63 -1.51
CA ARG A 169 20.33 15.42 -2.23
C ARG A 169 20.30 16.22 -3.53
N ALA A 170 20.81 17.46 -3.54
CA ALA A 170 20.93 18.29 -4.75
C ALA A 170 21.87 17.66 -5.77
N GLU A 171 23.08 17.26 -5.35
CA GLU A 171 24.07 16.60 -6.20
C GLU A 171 23.53 15.32 -6.85
N VAL A 172 22.96 14.40 -6.05
CA VAL A 172 22.41 13.14 -6.56
C VAL A 172 21.21 13.38 -7.47
N THR A 173 20.37 14.37 -7.17
CA THR A 173 19.25 14.77 -8.05
C THR A 173 19.77 15.23 -9.41
N LYS A 174 20.77 16.12 -9.43
CA LYS A 174 21.40 16.60 -10.65
C LYS A 174 21.99 15.45 -11.47
N ILE A 175 22.85 14.62 -10.86
CA ILE A 175 23.47 13.46 -11.50
C ILE A 175 22.42 12.51 -12.12
N TRP A 176 21.29 12.32 -11.45
CA TRP A 176 20.21 11.47 -11.95
C TRP A 176 19.49 12.09 -13.15
N LEU A 177 19.13 13.37 -13.07
CA LEU A 177 18.41 14.07 -14.13
C LEU A 177 19.30 14.30 -15.36
N ASP A 178 20.60 14.57 -15.18
CA ASP A 178 21.59 14.63 -16.27
C ASP A 178 21.73 13.28 -16.99
N ARG A 179 21.75 12.16 -16.25
CA ARG A 179 21.79 10.79 -16.85
C ARG A 179 20.54 10.43 -17.64
N SER A 180 19.40 11.06 -17.38
CA SER A 180 18.21 10.89 -18.23
C SER A 180 18.39 11.50 -19.63
N GLY A 181 19.45 12.28 -19.87
CA GLY A 181 19.80 12.84 -21.18
C GLY A 181 18.86 13.96 -21.64
N PRO A 182 19.17 14.62 -22.78
CA PRO A 182 18.50 15.85 -23.19
C PRO A 182 17.08 15.64 -23.76
N ASN A 183 16.79 14.45 -24.30
CA ASN A 183 15.56 14.20 -25.06
C ASN A 183 14.59 13.22 -24.38
N CYS A 184 14.97 12.62 -23.25
CA CYS A 184 14.09 11.68 -22.56
C CYS A 184 12.98 12.44 -21.81
N PRO A 185 11.70 12.04 -21.98
CA PRO A 185 10.63 12.48 -21.09
C PRO A 185 10.90 11.95 -19.67
N ILE A 186 10.63 12.75 -18.64
CA ILE A 186 10.91 12.41 -17.23
C ILE A 186 9.67 12.43 -16.34
N SER A 187 9.66 11.55 -15.35
CA SER A 187 8.60 11.41 -14.35
C SER A 187 9.17 11.61 -12.95
N ILE A 188 8.81 12.72 -12.30
CA ILE A 188 9.39 13.15 -11.02
C ILE A 188 8.30 13.14 -9.93
N SER A 189 8.64 12.62 -8.75
CA SER A 189 7.88 12.86 -7.52
C SER A 189 8.71 13.70 -6.54
N ILE A 190 8.22 14.89 -6.19
CA ILE A 190 8.81 15.77 -5.17
C ILE A 190 7.97 15.64 -3.91
N VAL A 191 8.58 15.28 -2.77
CA VAL A 191 7.84 15.18 -1.50
C VAL A 191 8.57 15.83 -0.35
N CYS A 192 7.84 16.72 0.32
CA CYS A 192 8.22 17.29 1.61
C CYS A 192 7.81 16.34 2.74
N PRO A 193 8.68 16.05 3.71
CA PRO A 193 8.27 15.49 4.99
C PRO A 193 7.34 16.46 5.73
N TYR A 194 6.40 15.94 6.53
CA TYR A 194 5.49 16.77 7.30
C TYR A 194 6.24 17.51 8.43
N THR A 195 6.33 18.84 8.32
CA THR A 195 6.85 19.74 9.35
C THR A 195 5.78 20.73 9.80
N ARG A 196 5.88 21.22 11.05
CA ARG A 196 5.05 22.36 11.50
C ARG A 196 5.48 23.68 10.85
N TYR A 197 6.79 23.86 10.67
CA TYR A 197 7.38 25.06 10.12
C TYR A 197 7.43 25.05 8.58
N PRO A 198 7.45 26.23 7.94
CA PRO A 198 7.79 26.40 6.53
C PRO A 198 9.06 25.63 6.12
N CYS A 199 8.95 24.75 5.15
CA CYS A 199 10.09 23.97 4.64
C CYS A 199 11.02 24.73 3.68
N TRP A 200 10.61 25.91 3.17
CA TRP A 200 11.36 26.67 2.18
C TRP A 200 12.61 27.33 2.78
N ASN A 201 13.76 27.11 2.15
CA ASN A 201 15.04 27.77 2.42
C ASN A 201 15.99 27.63 1.21
N ASN A 202 17.16 28.26 1.27
CA ASN A 202 18.15 28.24 0.17
C ASN A 202 18.58 26.82 -0.26
N SER A 203 18.66 25.88 0.66
CA SER A 203 19.05 24.49 0.36
C SER A 203 17.95 23.74 -0.38
N ILE A 204 16.69 24.01 -0.06
CA ILE A 204 15.53 23.53 -0.85
C ILE A 204 15.46 24.22 -2.20
N ALA A 205 15.67 25.54 -2.26
CA ALA A 205 15.65 26.31 -3.51
C ALA A 205 16.61 25.72 -4.55
N ASN A 206 17.86 25.43 -4.18
CA ASN A 206 18.84 24.77 -5.05
C ASN A 206 18.35 23.41 -5.61
N ILE A 207 17.69 22.58 -4.79
CA ILE A 207 17.11 21.31 -5.25
C ILE A 207 15.98 21.55 -6.26
N ILE A 208 15.12 22.55 -5.99
CA ILE A 208 14.03 22.92 -6.90
C ILE A 208 14.58 23.48 -8.21
N ASP A 209 15.56 24.38 -8.19
CA ASP A 209 16.16 24.98 -9.39
C ASP A 209 16.73 23.90 -10.34
N ILE A 210 17.43 22.90 -9.79
CA ILE A 210 17.94 21.73 -10.54
C ILE A 210 16.78 20.96 -11.20
N ILE A 211 15.65 20.79 -10.51
CA ILE A 211 14.48 20.09 -11.06
C ILE A 211 13.83 20.92 -12.18
N ILE A 212 13.60 22.21 -11.95
CA ILE A 212 12.91 23.12 -12.87
C ILE A 212 13.71 23.38 -14.15
N GLN A 213 15.05 23.31 -14.12
CA GLN A 213 15.90 23.32 -15.32
C GLN A 213 15.55 22.22 -16.34
N HIS A 214 14.85 21.15 -15.93
CA HIS A 214 14.40 20.08 -16.81
C HIS A 214 12.87 20.06 -17.06
N SER A 215 12.16 21.10 -16.63
CA SER A 215 10.69 21.27 -16.75
C SER A 215 10.13 20.88 -18.12
N ARG A 216 10.76 21.37 -19.21
CA ARG A 216 10.39 21.07 -20.61
C ARG A 216 10.27 19.59 -20.96
N ARG A 217 10.91 18.71 -20.17
CA ARG A 217 10.91 17.25 -20.37
C ARG A 217 9.90 16.54 -19.46
N PHE A 218 9.20 17.25 -18.57
CA PHE A 218 8.27 16.65 -17.62
C PHE A 218 7.12 15.98 -18.37
N HIS A 219 7.07 14.66 -18.29
CA HIS A 219 5.97 13.82 -18.75
C HIS A 219 4.96 13.59 -17.62
N SER A 220 5.46 13.43 -16.40
CA SER A 220 4.66 13.30 -15.18
C SER A 220 5.31 14.09 -14.05
N ILE A 221 4.52 14.89 -13.33
CA ILE A 221 4.95 15.50 -12.07
C ILE A 221 3.99 15.13 -10.95
N GLU A 222 4.54 14.68 -9.82
CA GLU A 222 3.81 14.36 -8.60
C GLU A 222 4.41 15.17 -7.45
N MET A 223 3.62 16.00 -6.78
CA MET A 223 4.09 16.85 -5.69
C MET A 223 3.27 16.58 -4.44
N ALA A 224 3.91 16.25 -3.31
CA ALA A 224 3.27 16.27 -1.99
C ALA A 224 4.08 17.21 -1.08
N VAL A 225 3.64 18.46 -1.00
CA VAL A 225 4.42 19.59 -0.50
C VAL A 225 3.55 20.54 0.32
N GLN A 226 4.15 21.37 1.17
CA GLN A 226 3.44 22.48 1.81
C GLN A 226 3.07 23.57 0.78
N GLN A 227 2.02 24.36 1.06
CA GLN A 227 1.52 25.40 0.14
C GLN A 227 2.58 26.45 -0.23
N ASN A 228 3.35 26.92 0.75
CA ASN A 228 4.42 27.89 0.55
C ASN A 228 5.49 27.40 -0.44
N LEU A 229 5.92 26.14 -0.34
CA LEU A 229 6.86 25.55 -1.30
C LEU A 229 6.25 25.43 -2.70
N TYR A 230 4.97 25.07 -2.79
CA TYR A 230 4.27 25.03 -4.08
C TYR A 230 4.17 26.43 -4.73
N SER A 231 3.93 27.50 -3.96
CA SER A 231 3.92 28.88 -4.50
C SER A 231 5.25 29.25 -5.18
N HIS A 232 6.39 28.94 -4.54
CA HIS A 232 7.71 29.19 -5.15
C HIS A 232 7.95 28.33 -6.40
N ILE A 233 7.52 27.06 -6.39
CA ILE A 233 7.59 26.19 -7.57
C ILE A 233 6.74 26.74 -8.73
N GLN A 234 5.55 27.28 -8.43
CA GLN A 234 4.65 27.87 -9.42
C GLN A 234 5.27 29.12 -10.07
N GLU A 235 5.91 29.99 -9.29
CA GLU A 235 6.57 31.21 -9.80
C GLU A 235 7.72 30.90 -10.77
N LEU A 236 8.35 29.72 -10.62
CA LEU A 236 9.45 29.25 -11.48
C LEU A 236 8.97 28.48 -12.73
N LEU A 237 7.67 28.19 -12.87
CA LEU A 237 7.11 27.39 -13.98
C LEU A 237 6.29 28.25 -14.95
N SER A 238 6.57 28.14 -16.24
CA SER A 238 5.68 28.65 -17.30
C SER A 238 4.87 27.54 -17.97
N ASP A 239 3.68 27.86 -18.49
CA ASP A 239 2.85 26.90 -19.25
C ASP A 239 3.63 26.27 -20.43
N ALA A 240 4.53 27.04 -21.07
CA ALA A 240 5.35 26.58 -22.19
C ALA A 240 6.37 25.52 -21.78
N ASP A 241 6.88 25.61 -20.55
CA ASP A 241 7.81 24.64 -19.99
C ASP A 241 7.14 23.31 -19.61
N LEU A 242 5.80 23.22 -19.63
CA LEU A 242 5.06 22.00 -19.31
C LEU A 242 4.42 21.33 -20.54
N SER A 243 4.90 21.67 -21.74
CA SER A 243 4.37 21.17 -23.03
C SER A 243 4.41 19.64 -23.23
N MET A 244 5.33 18.92 -22.58
CA MET A 244 5.39 17.45 -22.60
C MET A 244 4.49 16.76 -21.57
N LEU A 245 3.84 17.52 -20.68
CA LEU A 245 3.17 17.00 -19.49
C LEU A 245 1.88 16.23 -19.86
N LYS A 246 1.79 15.00 -19.33
CA LYS A 246 0.61 14.12 -19.47
C LYS A 246 -0.02 13.73 -18.14
N ALA A 247 0.73 13.76 -17.05
CA ALA A 247 0.20 13.50 -15.72
C ALA A 247 0.62 14.61 -14.73
N PHE A 248 -0.36 15.29 -14.15
CA PHE A 248 -0.14 16.24 -13.07
C PHE A 248 -0.80 15.70 -11.80
N LYS A 249 -0.04 15.62 -10.70
CA LYS A 249 -0.56 15.28 -9.38
C LYS A 249 -0.04 16.25 -8.33
N LEU A 250 -0.93 16.86 -7.58
CA LEU A 250 -0.58 17.80 -6.50
C LEU A 250 -1.33 17.47 -5.22
N LYS A 251 -0.60 17.32 -4.12
CA LYS A 251 -1.10 17.33 -2.76
C LYS A 251 -0.46 18.48 -1.99
N ILE A 252 -1.31 19.40 -1.55
CA ILE A 252 -0.93 20.40 -0.56
C ILE A 252 -1.08 19.77 0.82
N GLN A 253 0.02 19.75 1.58
CA GLN A 253 0.06 19.31 2.97
C GLN A 253 -0.37 20.46 3.88
N GLU A 254 -1.40 20.24 4.68
CA GLU A 254 -1.74 21.16 5.76
C GLU A 254 -0.74 21.00 6.93
N PRO A 255 -0.26 22.11 7.54
CA PRO A 255 0.67 22.04 8.66
C PRO A 255 -0.01 21.43 9.88
N ILE A 256 0.77 20.70 10.68
CA ILE A 256 0.29 20.03 11.90
C ILE A 256 0.08 21.08 13.02
N SER A 257 -1.02 21.83 12.97
CA SER A 257 -1.48 22.59 14.15
C SER A 257 -2.56 21.83 14.90
N TYR A 258 -2.24 21.45 16.13
CA TYR A 258 -3.19 20.80 17.04
C TYR A 258 -3.94 21.77 17.95
N ARG A 259 -3.47 23.02 18.13
CA ARG A 259 -4.00 23.93 19.18
C ARG A 259 -4.04 25.42 18.86
N THR A 260 -3.29 25.90 17.88
CA THR A 260 -3.25 27.34 17.54
C THR A 260 -3.61 27.57 16.08
N PRO A 261 -4.68 28.31 15.76
CA PRO A 261 -4.87 28.85 14.42
C PRO A 261 -3.84 29.97 14.23
N ALA A 262 -2.59 29.56 13.95
CA ALA A 262 -1.51 30.47 13.63
C ALA A 262 -1.97 31.31 12.44
N ARG A 263 -2.12 32.62 12.67
CA ARG A 263 -2.47 33.59 11.64
C ARG A 263 -1.29 33.70 10.67
N LEU A 264 -1.25 32.80 9.70
CA LEU A 264 -0.50 32.97 8.46
C LEU A 264 -1.49 33.31 7.34
N PRO A 265 -1.97 34.56 7.27
CA PRO A 265 -2.75 35.02 6.14
C PRO A 265 -1.82 35.18 4.94
N ILE A 266 -1.80 34.18 4.06
CA ILE A 266 -1.31 34.39 2.71
C ILE A 266 -2.35 33.79 1.74
N ASP A 267 -3.45 34.54 1.58
CA ASP A 267 -4.32 34.48 0.41
C ASP A 267 -3.58 35.03 -0.84
N THR A 268 -2.36 34.56 -1.12
CA THR A 268 -1.81 34.70 -2.47
C THR A 268 -2.70 33.86 -3.38
N PRO A 269 -3.12 34.37 -4.55
CA PRO A 269 -3.85 33.58 -5.53
C PRO A 269 -2.90 32.57 -6.17
N VAL A 270 -2.68 31.47 -5.46
CA VAL A 270 -1.87 30.35 -5.92
C VAL A 270 -2.67 29.60 -7.00
N SER A 271 -2.05 29.37 -8.16
CA SER A 271 -2.69 28.87 -9.36
C SER A 271 -2.03 27.60 -9.87
N LEU A 272 -2.63 26.99 -10.90
CA LEU A 272 -2.13 25.78 -11.54
C LEU A 272 -1.59 26.17 -12.93
N PRO A 273 -0.27 26.03 -13.21
CA PRO A 273 0.34 26.36 -14.50
C PRO A 273 0.03 25.26 -15.53
N LEU A 274 -1.26 25.06 -15.81
CA LEU A 274 -1.80 23.96 -16.61
C LEU A 274 -2.61 24.45 -17.80
N LYS A 275 -2.51 25.75 -18.12
CA LYS A 275 -3.36 26.37 -19.13
C LYS A 275 -3.07 25.77 -20.51
N ASN A 276 -4.12 25.38 -21.21
CA ASN A 276 -4.05 24.70 -22.51
C ASN A 276 -3.31 23.34 -22.50
N LEU A 277 -3.02 22.75 -21.34
CA LEU A 277 -2.35 21.44 -21.29
C LEU A 277 -3.33 20.28 -21.52
N MET A 278 -2.88 19.34 -22.36
CA MET A 278 -3.64 18.18 -22.82
C MET A 278 -3.27 16.95 -21.97
N LEU A 279 -3.67 16.99 -20.70
CA LEU A 279 -3.39 15.98 -19.69
C LEU A 279 -4.19 14.69 -19.93
N ASP A 280 -3.55 13.54 -19.68
CA ASP A 280 -4.20 12.22 -19.56
C ASP A 280 -4.68 11.98 -18.11
N THR A 281 -3.89 12.45 -17.15
CA THR A 281 -4.11 12.23 -15.72
C THR A 281 -4.04 13.55 -14.95
N PHE A 282 -5.07 13.82 -14.14
CA PHE A 282 -5.10 14.91 -13.18
C PHE A 282 -5.44 14.38 -11.79
N SER A 283 -4.62 14.71 -10.79
CA SER A 283 -4.85 14.36 -9.39
C SER A 283 -4.62 15.57 -8.49
N LEU A 284 -5.54 15.82 -7.56
CA LEU A 284 -5.53 17.01 -6.73
C LEU A 284 -6.00 16.72 -5.30
N SER A 285 -5.18 17.08 -4.33
CA SER A 285 -5.51 17.12 -2.90
C SER A 285 -5.24 18.54 -2.40
N TRP A 286 -6.19 19.44 -2.61
CA TRP A 286 -6.13 20.82 -2.14
C TRP A 286 -7.54 21.41 -1.95
N LYS A 287 -7.93 21.65 -0.69
CA LYS A 287 -9.30 22.09 -0.32
C LYS A 287 -9.70 23.43 -0.97
N THR A 288 -8.75 24.36 -1.15
CA THR A 288 -8.98 25.67 -1.79
C THR A 288 -9.45 25.51 -3.25
N CYS A 289 -8.75 24.70 -4.04
CA CYS A 289 -9.08 24.48 -5.46
C CYS A 289 -10.26 23.53 -5.67
N THR A 290 -10.56 22.61 -4.74
CA THR A 290 -11.74 21.74 -4.87
C THR A 290 -13.04 22.39 -4.37
N LYS A 291 -12.97 23.54 -3.69
CA LYS A 291 -14.15 24.35 -3.33
C LYS A 291 -14.90 24.91 -4.55
N ASP A 292 -14.15 25.24 -5.61
CA ASP A 292 -14.65 25.67 -6.92
C ASP A 292 -13.71 25.11 -8.00
N PHE A 293 -14.12 24.01 -8.64
CA PHE A 293 -13.30 23.37 -9.67
C PHE A 293 -13.19 24.20 -10.97
N THR A 294 -14.02 25.22 -11.17
CA THR A 294 -14.03 26.01 -12.41
C THR A 294 -12.81 26.94 -12.53
N VAL A 295 -12.13 27.22 -11.41
CA VAL A 295 -10.87 27.99 -11.40
C VAL A 295 -9.66 27.17 -11.86
N ILE A 296 -9.82 25.85 -12.07
CA ILE A 296 -8.74 24.95 -12.51
C ILE A 296 -8.62 25.04 -14.05
N PRO A 297 -7.52 25.57 -14.61
CA PRO A 297 -7.45 25.96 -16.01
C PRO A 297 -7.07 24.80 -16.95
N ILE A 298 -7.75 23.65 -16.86
CA ILE A 298 -7.41 22.42 -17.63
C ILE A 298 -8.47 22.03 -18.66
N SER A 299 -8.04 21.26 -19.68
CA SER A 299 -8.95 20.67 -20.68
C SER A 299 -9.55 19.35 -20.18
N TRP A 300 -10.62 19.43 -19.38
CA TRP A 300 -11.30 18.28 -18.74
C TRP A 300 -11.69 17.15 -19.72
N ASN A 301 -12.06 17.50 -20.95
CA ASN A 301 -12.49 16.57 -21.99
C ASN A 301 -11.41 15.59 -22.49
N HIS A 302 -10.12 15.86 -22.24
CA HIS A 302 -9.01 14.98 -22.63
C HIS A 302 -8.59 14.00 -21.53
N LEU A 303 -9.04 14.22 -20.29
CA LEU A 303 -8.67 13.39 -19.15
C LEU A 303 -9.19 11.96 -19.31
N ARG A 304 -8.30 10.99 -19.08
CA ARG A 304 -8.63 9.58 -18.88
C ARG A 304 -8.68 9.20 -17.41
N ARG A 305 -7.95 9.92 -16.55
CA ARG A 305 -7.87 9.64 -15.11
C ARG A 305 -8.01 10.93 -14.31
N LEU A 306 -9.05 11.00 -13.49
CA LEU A 306 -9.35 12.15 -12.61
C LEU A 306 -9.42 11.68 -11.16
N PHE A 307 -8.56 12.21 -10.30
CA PHE A 307 -8.48 11.84 -8.89
C PHE A 307 -8.53 13.07 -7.97
N LEU A 308 -9.72 13.38 -7.43
CA LEU A 308 -9.91 14.46 -6.46
C LEU A 308 -9.93 13.89 -5.04
N HIS A 309 -8.89 14.22 -4.27
CA HIS A 309 -8.64 13.75 -2.90
C HIS A 309 -8.90 14.84 -1.85
N SER A 310 -9.48 15.96 -2.25
CA SER A 310 -10.07 16.96 -1.35
C SER A 310 -11.55 17.13 -1.70
N PRO A 311 -12.39 17.61 -0.77
CA PRO A 311 -13.82 17.56 -0.95
C PRO A 311 -14.29 18.50 -2.07
N ILE A 312 -15.20 18.02 -2.92
CA ILE A 312 -16.00 18.82 -3.85
C ILE A 312 -17.43 18.99 -3.31
N GLN A 313 -18.13 20.04 -3.76
CA GLN A 313 -19.54 20.23 -3.40
C GLN A 313 -20.44 19.28 -4.19
N GLN A 314 -21.58 18.92 -3.61
CA GLN A 314 -22.55 18.00 -4.20
C GLN A 314 -23.12 18.50 -5.53
N LYS A 315 -23.31 19.83 -5.64
CA LYS A 315 -23.82 20.50 -6.85
C LYS A 315 -22.85 20.42 -8.04
N ASP A 316 -21.56 20.20 -7.76
CA ASP A 316 -20.48 20.26 -8.75
C ASP A 316 -20.21 18.91 -9.44
N ILE A 317 -20.70 17.80 -8.86
CA ILE A 317 -20.51 16.43 -9.38
C ILE A 317 -20.94 16.33 -10.86
N ILE A 318 -22.14 16.80 -11.17
CA ILE A 318 -22.73 16.70 -12.51
C ILE A 318 -22.07 17.65 -13.52
N PRO A 319 -21.87 18.96 -13.21
CA PRO A 319 -21.03 19.84 -14.02
C PRO A 319 -19.66 19.22 -14.36
N LEU A 320 -18.86 18.87 -13.35
CA LEU A 320 -17.51 18.31 -13.48
C LEU A 320 -17.48 17.06 -14.35
N LEU A 321 -18.32 16.07 -14.05
CA LEU A 321 -18.33 14.81 -14.81
C LEU A 321 -18.87 15.01 -16.24
N SER A 322 -19.74 16.00 -16.48
CA SER A 322 -20.25 16.29 -17.82
C SER A 322 -19.19 16.85 -18.79
N GLU A 323 -18.12 17.43 -18.28
CA GLU A 323 -16.96 17.86 -19.07
C GLU A 323 -15.98 16.71 -19.35
N CYS A 324 -15.99 15.66 -18.53
CA CYS A 324 -15.03 14.55 -18.53
C CYS A 324 -15.46 13.34 -19.42
N SER A 325 -15.86 13.57 -20.66
CA SER A 325 -16.44 12.53 -21.54
C SER A 325 -15.52 11.34 -21.88
N ASN A 326 -14.19 11.48 -21.78
CA ASN A 326 -13.21 10.43 -22.08
C ASN A 326 -12.73 9.64 -20.86
N LEU A 327 -13.31 9.87 -19.68
CA LEU A 327 -12.79 9.32 -18.44
C LEU A 327 -12.84 7.79 -18.41
N SER A 328 -11.76 7.19 -17.93
CA SER A 328 -11.58 5.73 -17.74
C SER A 328 -11.46 5.34 -16.28
N GLU A 329 -10.84 6.19 -15.45
CA GLU A 329 -10.82 6.05 -14.00
C GLU A 329 -11.22 7.38 -13.33
N CYS A 330 -12.20 7.33 -12.43
CA CYS A 330 -12.60 8.45 -11.58
C CYS A 330 -12.34 8.09 -10.11
N ARG A 331 -11.80 9.03 -9.34
CA ARG A 331 -11.90 9.04 -7.88
C ARG A 331 -12.31 10.44 -7.42
N ILE A 332 -13.36 10.55 -6.61
CA ILE A 332 -13.84 11.82 -6.06
C ILE A 332 -14.17 11.70 -4.57
N TRP A 333 -13.99 12.79 -3.83
CA TRP A 333 -14.51 12.94 -2.47
C TRP A 333 -15.62 14.00 -2.45
N VAL A 334 -16.83 13.59 -2.11
CA VAL A 334 -18.00 14.46 -1.96
C VAL A 334 -18.22 14.77 -0.47
N SER A 335 -18.37 16.06 -0.13
CA SER A 335 -18.72 16.50 1.23
C SER A 335 -19.75 17.64 1.24
N ASN A 336 -20.38 17.85 2.40
CA ASN A 336 -21.22 18.99 2.73
C ASN A 336 -20.45 20.10 3.48
N TYR A 337 -19.13 19.96 3.68
CA TYR A 337 -18.31 20.91 4.44
C TYR A 337 -18.44 22.40 4.07
N PHE A 338 -18.80 22.71 2.82
CA PHE A 338 -18.87 24.07 2.29
C PHE A 338 -20.30 24.63 2.25
N GLN A 339 -21.20 24.16 3.11
CA GLN A 339 -22.62 24.53 3.07
C GLN A 339 -22.85 26.02 3.39
N GLU A 340 -23.24 26.79 2.38
CA GLU A 340 -23.95 28.06 2.53
C GLU A 340 -25.45 27.79 2.77
N PRO A 341 -26.20 28.72 3.41
CA PRO A 341 -27.62 28.52 3.71
C PRO A 341 -28.46 28.22 2.46
N GLU A 342 -29.43 27.34 2.63
CA GLU A 342 -30.12 26.64 1.54
C GLU A 342 -30.82 27.60 0.56
N THR A 343 -30.34 27.63 -0.68
CA THR A 343 -31.16 28.03 -1.83
C THR A 343 -31.70 26.76 -2.49
N THR A 344 -33.00 26.74 -2.77
CA THR A 344 -33.76 25.56 -3.24
C THR A 344 -33.05 24.83 -4.38
N PRO A 345 -32.93 23.49 -4.33
CA PRO A 345 -32.20 22.72 -5.34
C PRO A 345 -32.85 22.88 -6.72
N LYS A 346 -32.12 23.49 -7.66
CA LYS A 346 -32.46 23.37 -9.08
C LYS A 346 -32.33 21.90 -9.45
N THR A 347 -33.42 21.27 -9.88
CA THR A 347 -33.46 19.86 -10.28
C THR A 347 -32.36 19.56 -11.29
N LEU A 348 -31.41 18.70 -10.91
CA LEU A 348 -30.35 18.18 -11.75
C LEU A 348 -30.95 17.23 -12.80
N THR A 349 -31.52 17.79 -13.86
CA THR A 349 -32.18 17.05 -14.96
C THR A 349 -31.20 16.53 -16.02
N ARG A 350 -29.92 16.93 -15.96
CA ARG A 350 -28.90 16.54 -16.94
C ARG A 350 -28.26 15.21 -16.53
N LYS A 351 -28.64 14.12 -17.21
CA LYS A 351 -27.90 12.86 -17.16
C LYS A 351 -26.47 13.03 -17.68
N VAL A 352 -25.52 12.32 -17.10
CA VAL A 352 -24.10 12.31 -17.48
C VAL A 352 -23.73 10.92 -17.96
N PHE A 353 -23.35 10.81 -19.23
CA PHE A 353 -23.01 9.56 -19.88
C PHE A 353 -21.48 9.39 -19.97
N LEU A 354 -20.95 8.35 -19.33
CA LEU A 354 -19.53 8.06 -19.20
C LEU A 354 -19.21 6.69 -19.82
N PRO A 355 -19.26 6.56 -21.16
CA PRO A 355 -19.19 5.27 -21.87
C PRO A 355 -17.84 4.55 -21.76
N ARG A 356 -16.80 5.25 -21.31
CA ARG A 356 -15.42 4.73 -21.19
C ARG A 356 -14.99 4.51 -19.73
N LEU A 357 -15.86 4.77 -18.75
CA LEU A 357 -15.51 4.68 -17.34
C LEU A 357 -15.47 3.22 -16.90
N HIS A 358 -14.26 2.71 -16.67
CA HIS A 358 -14.02 1.34 -16.22
C HIS A 358 -13.87 1.25 -14.69
N SER A 359 -13.47 2.35 -14.04
CA SER A 359 -13.17 2.42 -12.61
C SER A 359 -13.76 3.68 -11.97
N LEU A 360 -14.59 3.53 -10.94
CA LEU A 360 -15.18 4.63 -10.17
C LEU A 360 -14.98 4.42 -8.68
N PHE A 361 -14.29 5.33 -7.99
CA PHE A 361 -14.25 5.36 -6.53
C PHE A 361 -14.88 6.65 -6.00
N ILE A 362 -15.77 6.51 -5.02
CA ILE A 362 -16.43 7.62 -4.35
C ILE A 362 -16.07 7.53 -2.86
N HIS A 363 -15.55 8.63 -2.33
CA HIS A 363 -15.53 8.91 -0.90
C HIS A 363 -16.67 9.86 -0.58
N ASP A 364 -17.56 9.47 0.33
CA ASP A 364 -18.81 10.14 0.59
C ASP A 364 -18.92 10.47 2.08
N THR A 365 -19.01 11.76 2.41
CA THR A 365 -19.24 12.23 3.77
C THR A 365 -20.54 13.05 3.87
N THR A 366 -21.49 12.85 2.96
CA THR A 366 -22.73 13.63 2.85
C THR A 366 -23.98 12.85 3.23
N ARG A 367 -25.00 13.54 3.72
CA ARG A 367 -26.40 13.09 3.77
C ARG A 367 -27.22 14.18 3.08
N SER A 368 -27.67 13.94 1.84
CA SER A 368 -28.40 14.96 1.08
C SER A 368 -29.15 14.41 -0.13
N PRO A 369 -30.39 14.87 -0.40
CA PRO A 369 -31.11 14.52 -1.63
C PRO A 369 -30.40 15.02 -2.90
N VAL A 370 -29.55 16.06 -2.82
CA VAL A 370 -28.76 16.55 -3.96
C VAL A 370 -27.69 15.51 -4.36
N THR A 371 -27.03 14.87 -3.38
CA THR A 371 -26.09 13.77 -3.65
C THR A 371 -26.82 12.56 -4.25
N ALA A 372 -27.99 12.21 -3.70
CA ALA A 372 -28.81 11.11 -4.23
C ALA A 372 -29.26 11.37 -5.69
N ALA A 373 -29.65 12.60 -6.02
CA ALA A 373 -30.00 13.01 -7.38
C ALA A 373 -28.79 12.98 -8.33
N ALA A 374 -27.62 13.44 -7.87
CA ALA A 374 -26.38 13.39 -8.65
C ALA A 374 -25.98 11.93 -8.97
N TYR A 375 -26.03 11.01 -8.00
CA TYR A 375 -25.72 9.60 -8.26
C TYR A 375 -26.71 8.95 -9.23
N ALA A 376 -28.00 9.24 -9.13
CA ALA A 376 -29.02 8.73 -10.06
C ALA A 376 -28.88 9.27 -11.51
N ALA A 377 -28.16 10.38 -11.70
CA ALA A 377 -27.92 10.97 -13.01
C ALA A 377 -26.65 10.45 -13.72
N ILE A 378 -25.82 9.62 -13.06
CA ILE A 378 -24.60 9.04 -13.65
C ILE A 378 -24.95 7.74 -14.38
N ASP A 379 -24.61 7.67 -15.66
CA ASP A 379 -24.73 6.48 -16.51
C ASP A 379 -23.33 6.05 -17.00
N ALA A 380 -22.87 4.88 -16.54
CA ALA A 380 -21.52 4.38 -16.76
C ALA A 380 -21.52 2.88 -17.13
N PRO A 381 -21.96 2.50 -18.35
CA PRO A 381 -22.24 1.11 -18.70
C PRO A 381 -21.00 0.21 -18.81
N ALA A 382 -19.81 0.80 -18.99
CA ALA A 382 -18.53 0.08 -19.11
C ALA A 382 -17.83 -0.23 -17.77
N LEU A 383 -18.51 0.05 -16.65
CA LEU A 383 -17.93 0.05 -15.31
C LEU A 383 -17.62 -1.38 -14.81
N ARG A 384 -16.36 -1.63 -14.47
CA ARG A 384 -15.84 -2.94 -14.01
C ARG A 384 -15.32 -2.92 -12.58
N THR A 385 -14.77 -1.80 -12.14
CA THR A 385 -14.26 -1.62 -10.78
C THR A 385 -15.02 -0.49 -10.11
N VAL A 386 -15.63 -0.76 -8.96
CA VAL A 386 -16.33 0.25 -8.16
C VAL A 386 -15.83 0.23 -6.74
N GLY A 387 -15.59 1.41 -6.17
CA GLY A 387 -15.35 1.58 -4.74
C GLY A 387 -16.28 2.63 -4.15
N TYR A 388 -16.97 2.28 -3.06
CA TYR A 388 -17.71 3.24 -2.26
C TYR A 388 -17.20 3.22 -0.83
N THR A 389 -16.85 4.39 -0.33
CA THR A 389 -16.33 4.56 1.03
C THR A 389 -17.08 5.68 1.73
N ARG A 390 -17.50 5.43 2.97
CA ARG A 390 -18.28 6.37 3.77
C ARG A 390 -17.65 6.56 5.13
N SER A 391 -17.35 7.80 5.48
CA SER A 391 -16.89 8.23 6.80
C SER A 391 -17.75 9.41 7.28
N TYR A 392 -17.74 9.66 8.58
CA TYR A 392 -18.62 10.65 9.19
C TYR A 392 -17.81 11.71 9.95
N HIS A 393 -18.19 12.96 9.79
CA HIS A 393 -17.64 14.11 10.52
C HIS A 393 -18.72 14.72 11.40
N GLY A 394 -18.81 14.26 12.65
CA GLY A 394 -19.78 14.73 13.63
C GLY A 394 -19.89 13.77 14.82
N SER A 395 -20.56 14.21 15.90
CA SER A 395 -20.75 13.40 17.11
C SER A 395 -22.12 12.70 17.21
N VAL A 396 -23.08 13.09 16.37
CA VAL A 396 -24.52 12.83 16.61
C VAL A 396 -24.97 11.44 16.13
N ASP A 397 -24.58 11.00 14.94
CA ASP A 397 -24.97 9.70 14.38
C ASP A 397 -23.99 8.55 14.75
N ARG A 398 -23.65 8.40 16.04
CA ARG A 398 -22.95 7.18 16.52
C ARG A 398 -23.86 5.95 16.60
N TYR A 399 -25.17 6.17 16.51
CA TYR A 399 -26.20 5.12 16.51
C TYR A 399 -26.57 4.86 15.04
N GLY A 400 -26.43 3.61 14.59
CA GLY A 400 -26.46 3.22 13.16
C GLY A 400 -27.83 3.27 12.47
N THR A 401 -28.70 4.23 12.78
CA THR A 401 -29.99 4.41 12.12
C THR A 401 -29.82 5.01 10.72
N VAL A 402 -30.08 4.19 9.70
CA VAL A 402 -30.19 4.65 8.32
C VAL A 402 -31.43 5.54 8.20
N THR A 403 -31.25 6.83 7.91
CA THR A 403 -32.38 7.72 7.58
C THR A 403 -32.81 7.55 6.13
N GLU A 404 -34.01 8.06 5.81
CA GLU A 404 -34.56 8.08 4.45
C GLU A 404 -33.58 8.67 3.43
N ASP A 405 -32.92 9.80 3.74
CA ASP A 405 -31.89 10.41 2.88
C ASP A 405 -30.73 9.45 2.56
N LEU A 406 -30.24 8.72 3.58
CA LEU A 406 -29.14 7.78 3.39
C LEU A 406 -29.58 6.55 2.59
N SER A 407 -30.80 6.07 2.84
CA SER A 407 -31.42 5.00 2.05
C SER A 407 -31.56 5.40 0.58
N ALA A 408 -32.07 6.61 0.31
CA ALA A 408 -32.19 7.16 -1.03
C ALA A 408 -30.83 7.31 -1.73
N GLN A 409 -29.83 7.85 -1.04
CA GLN A 409 -28.48 8.06 -1.56
C GLN A 409 -27.75 6.74 -1.86
N LEU A 410 -27.85 5.74 -0.98
CA LEU A 410 -27.35 4.39 -1.23
C LEU A 410 -28.10 3.70 -2.38
N SER A 411 -29.41 3.93 -2.50
CA SER A 411 -30.22 3.38 -3.59
C SER A 411 -29.82 3.96 -4.95
N SER A 412 -29.59 5.27 -5.03
CA SER A 412 -29.04 5.93 -6.22
C SER A 412 -27.63 5.46 -6.56
N PHE A 413 -26.77 5.23 -5.56
CA PHE A 413 -25.45 4.63 -5.80
C PHE A 413 -25.57 3.21 -6.37
N CYS A 414 -26.49 2.38 -5.84
CA CYS A 414 -26.72 1.03 -6.34
C CYS A 414 -27.18 1.04 -7.81
N HIS A 415 -27.97 2.02 -8.24
CA HIS A 415 -28.38 2.17 -9.65
C HIS A 415 -27.17 2.33 -10.60
N ILE A 416 -26.09 3.01 -10.19
CA ILE A 416 -24.85 3.11 -10.98
C ILE A 416 -24.21 1.74 -11.17
N VAL A 417 -24.27 0.87 -10.14
CA VAL A 417 -23.67 -0.47 -10.14
C VAL A 417 -24.53 -1.49 -10.88
N GLU A 418 -25.85 -1.39 -10.76
CA GLU A 418 -26.84 -2.26 -11.43
C GLU A 418 -26.80 -2.11 -12.96
N GLY A 419 -26.48 -0.90 -13.46
CA GLY A 419 -26.34 -0.63 -14.90
C GLY A 419 -25.08 -1.21 -15.57
N ALA A 420 -24.19 -1.86 -14.83
CA ALA A 420 -22.90 -2.33 -15.33
C ALA A 420 -22.51 -3.74 -14.84
N SER A 421 -21.55 -4.38 -15.50
CA SER A 421 -21.01 -5.69 -15.10
C SER A 421 -19.76 -5.52 -14.24
N VAL A 422 -19.95 -5.28 -12.94
CA VAL A 422 -18.85 -4.96 -12.02
C VAL A 422 -18.09 -6.22 -11.59
N ASP A 423 -16.89 -6.41 -12.15
CA ASP A 423 -15.97 -7.50 -11.80
C ASP A 423 -15.39 -7.34 -10.38
N LYS A 424 -15.10 -6.10 -9.95
CA LYS A 424 -14.46 -5.78 -8.67
C LYS A 424 -15.21 -4.70 -7.90
N PHE A 425 -15.65 -5.02 -6.69
CA PHE A 425 -16.44 -4.13 -5.83
C PHE A 425 -15.74 -3.91 -4.48
N MET A 426 -15.56 -2.65 -4.07
CA MET A 426 -15.05 -2.26 -2.76
C MET A 426 -16.10 -1.46 -1.99
N LEU A 427 -16.34 -1.83 -0.73
CA LEU A 427 -17.31 -1.17 0.14
C LEU A 427 -16.75 -0.99 1.54
N ALA A 428 -16.54 0.26 1.97
CA ALA A 428 -16.04 0.57 3.30
C ALA A 428 -16.91 1.64 3.97
N MET A 429 -17.88 1.20 4.78
CA MET A 429 -18.85 2.08 5.44
C MET A 429 -18.60 2.07 6.95
N ALA A 430 -18.00 3.14 7.47
CA ALA A 430 -17.71 3.25 8.91
C ALA A 430 -19.01 3.40 9.73
N TYR A 431 -19.08 2.72 10.88
CA TYR A 431 -20.22 2.76 11.81
C TYR A 431 -21.58 2.37 11.19
N GLN A 432 -21.59 1.47 10.20
CA GLN A 432 -22.81 0.97 9.57
C GLN A 432 -23.04 -0.51 9.89
N LEU A 433 -24.30 -0.88 10.06
CA LEU A 433 -24.73 -2.23 10.38
C LEU A 433 -24.42 -3.21 9.22
N SER A 434 -24.18 -4.48 9.58
CA SER A 434 -23.87 -5.54 8.61
C SER A 434 -25.00 -5.75 7.60
N GLU A 435 -26.27 -5.59 8.02
CA GLU A 435 -27.45 -5.71 7.15
C GLU A 435 -27.45 -4.63 6.06
N THR A 436 -27.03 -3.40 6.37
CA THR A 436 -26.91 -2.30 5.38
C THR A 436 -25.85 -2.65 4.33
N ILE A 437 -24.70 -3.17 4.77
CA ILE A 437 -23.61 -3.59 3.89
C ILE A 437 -24.06 -4.76 3.00
N VAL A 438 -24.72 -5.78 3.57
CA VAL A 438 -25.30 -6.90 2.82
C VAL A 438 -26.40 -6.43 1.85
N GLY A 439 -27.21 -5.44 2.23
CA GLY A 439 -28.24 -4.84 1.38
C GLY A 439 -27.66 -4.23 0.11
N VAL A 440 -26.55 -3.49 0.22
CA VAL A 440 -25.79 -3.00 -0.95
C VAL A 440 -25.21 -4.16 -1.75
N LEU A 441 -24.55 -5.13 -1.11
CA LEU A 441 -23.95 -6.28 -1.80
C LEU A 441 -24.97 -7.11 -2.60
N LYS A 442 -26.20 -7.28 -2.08
CA LYS A 442 -27.32 -7.97 -2.77
C LYS A 442 -27.76 -7.27 -4.06
N ARG A 443 -27.56 -5.95 -4.17
CA ARG A 443 -27.87 -5.14 -5.37
C ARG A 443 -26.73 -5.07 -6.38
N THR A 444 -25.53 -5.54 -6.04
CA THR A 444 -24.40 -5.57 -6.98
C THR A 444 -24.51 -6.71 -7.99
N THR A 445 -24.02 -6.48 -9.22
CA THR A 445 -24.06 -7.40 -10.36
C THR A 445 -23.04 -8.56 -10.25
N TRP A 446 -23.10 -9.30 -9.15
CA TRP A 446 -22.32 -10.50 -8.84
C TRP A 446 -20.81 -10.36 -9.10
N PRO A 447 -20.11 -9.49 -8.35
CA PRO A 447 -18.67 -9.28 -8.51
C PRO A 447 -17.86 -10.53 -8.18
N LYS A 448 -16.76 -10.71 -8.93
CA LYS A 448 -15.77 -11.77 -8.70
C LYS A 448 -14.81 -11.44 -7.57
N HIS A 449 -14.55 -10.15 -7.35
CA HIS A 449 -13.65 -9.66 -6.32
C HIS A 449 -14.39 -8.67 -5.42
N VAL A 450 -14.52 -8.98 -4.13
CA VAL A 450 -15.16 -8.11 -3.14
C VAL A 450 -14.16 -7.70 -2.07
N ILE A 451 -14.08 -6.39 -1.80
CA ILE A 451 -13.31 -5.79 -0.72
C ILE A 451 -14.29 -5.16 0.29
N ILE A 452 -14.27 -5.60 1.54
CA ILE A 452 -15.07 -4.99 2.63
C ILE A 452 -14.13 -4.29 3.61
N GLY A 453 -14.47 -3.06 3.97
CA GLY A 453 -13.61 -2.21 4.79
C GLY A 453 -12.40 -1.68 4.02
N GLN A 454 -11.46 -1.06 4.74
CA GLN A 454 -10.36 -0.32 4.13
C GLN A 454 -9.00 -1.03 4.26
N LYS A 455 -8.37 -1.28 3.11
CA LYS A 455 -7.02 -1.84 3.03
C LYS A 455 -5.99 -0.96 3.77
N PRO A 456 -5.17 -1.52 4.67
CA PRO A 456 -4.07 -0.79 5.30
C PRO A 456 -2.94 -0.53 4.29
N LEU A 457 -2.99 0.60 3.59
CA LEU A 457 -2.01 0.99 2.58
C LEU A 457 -0.92 1.92 3.16
N PRO A 458 0.38 1.67 2.91
CA PRO A 458 1.47 2.61 3.25
C PRO A 458 1.13 4.03 2.81
N PHE A 459 1.54 5.05 3.58
CA PHE A 459 1.04 6.42 3.46
C PHE A 459 0.95 6.94 2.01
N ARG A 460 2.04 6.84 1.22
CA ARG A 460 2.05 7.21 -0.21
C ARG A 460 1.35 6.24 -1.17
N LEU A 461 1.27 4.96 -0.82
CA LEU A 461 0.47 3.99 -1.58
C LEU A 461 -1.02 4.30 -1.40
N ALA A 462 -1.46 4.75 -0.22
CA ALA A 462 -2.82 5.23 -0.02
C ALA A 462 -3.10 6.47 -0.88
N GLU A 463 -2.19 7.44 -0.92
CA GLU A 463 -2.32 8.67 -1.71
C GLU A 463 -2.36 8.38 -3.22
N SER A 464 -1.38 7.64 -3.75
CA SER A 464 -1.29 7.31 -5.18
C SER A 464 -2.39 6.35 -5.68
N THR A 465 -2.96 5.52 -4.81
CA THR A 465 -4.14 4.68 -5.12
C THR A 465 -5.47 5.33 -4.72
N GLY A 466 -5.45 6.55 -4.19
CA GLY A 466 -6.64 7.27 -3.73
C GLY A 466 -7.43 6.56 -2.62
N SER A 467 -6.80 5.69 -1.84
CA SER A 467 -7.44 5.08 -0.68
C SER A 467 -7.61 6.14 0.41
N PRO A 468 -8.85 6.38 0.90
CA PRO A 468 -9.14 7.42 1.87
C PRO A 468 -8.75 6.98 3.28
N ARG A 469 -7.44 6.75 3.53
CA ARG A 469 -6.91 6.23 4.78
C ARG A 469 -6.98 7.32 5.85
N TYR A 470 -8.18 7.48 6.42
CA TYR A 470 -8.59 8.44 7.46
C TYR A 470 -7.85 9.78 7.39
N LEU A 471 -8.26 10.58 6.41
CA LEU A 471 -8.24 12.05 6.33
C LEU A 471 -7.44 12.76 7.43
N ASP A 472 -6.25 13.27 7.07
CA ASP A 472 -5.45 14.24 7.84
C ASP A 472 -5.22 13.95 9.34
N THR A 473 -5.42 12.71 9.83
CA THR A 473 -5.02 12.35 11.20
C THR A 473 -3.50 12.23 11.28
N THR A 474 -2.85 13.36 11.54
CA THR A 474 -1.40 13.55 11.73
C THR A 474 -0.90 12.98 13.07
N GLY A 475 -1.51 11.87 13.52
CA GLY A 475 -1.24 11.21 14.79
C GLY A 475 -1.45 9.70 14.70
N PRO A 476 -0.83 8.90 15.58
CA PRO A 476 -0.97 7.45 15.63
C PRO A 476 -2.32 7.04 16.26
N GLN A 477 -3.42 7.52 15.67
CA GLN A 477 -4.80 7.19 16.03
C GLN A 477 -5.39 6.33 14.91
N THR A 478 -4.87 5.11 14.77
CA THR A 478 -5.74 4.03 14.28
C THR A 478 -6.94 3.98 15.23
N LEU A 479 -8.16 4.17 14.72
CA LEU A 479 -9.37 3.76 15.42
C LEU A 479 -9.68 2.32 14.96
N PRO A 480 -9.19 1.26 15.65
CA PRO A 480 -9.34 -0.13 15.21
C PRO A 480 -10.79 -0.65 15.21
N GLU A 481 -11.78 0.18 15.57
CA GLU A 481 -13.18 -0.20 15.79
C GLU A 481 -14.11 0.24 14.64
N LEU A 482 -13.56 0.84 13.59
CA LEU A 482 -14.33 1.51 12.51
C LEU A 482 -15.12 0.56 11.59
N ASN A 483 -14.70 -0.70 11.44
CA ASN A 483 -15.41 -1.70 10.66
C ASN A 483 -16.01 -2.78 11.58
N GLN A 484 -17.31 -2.67 11.84
CA GLN A 484 -18.09 -3.63 12.64
C GLN A 484 -18.78 -4.70 11.77
N PHE A 485 -18.33 -4.89 10.53
CA PHE A 485 -18.90 -5.90 9.64
C PHE A 485 -18.61 -7.32 10.14
N ASP A 486 -19.67 -8.05 10.49
CA ASP A 486 -19.57 -9.43 10.92
C ASP A 486 -19.49 -10.38 9.71
N LEU A 487 -18.38 -11.12 9.62
CA LEU A 487 -18.13 -12.16 8.62
C LEU A 487 -19.24 -13.22 8.57
N SER A 488 -19.94 -13.48 9.67
CA SER A 488 -21.06 -14.44 9.68
C SER A 488 -22.15 -14.06 8.66
N SER A 489 -22.30 -12.76 8.35
CA SER A 489 -23.25 -12.21 7.37
C SER A 489 -22.98 -12.62 5.90
N LEU A 490 -21.81 -13.21 5.61
CA LEU A 490 -21.46 -13.76 4.29
C LEU A 490 -21.65 -15.27 4.17
N THR A 491 -22.00 -15.94 5.28
CA THR A 491 -22.25 -17.38 5.36
C THR A 491 -23.45 -17.77 4.49
N ILE A 492 -23.35 -18.89 3.77
CA ILE A 492 -24.47 -19.43 3.01
C ILE A 492 -25.21 -20.43 3.90
N THR A 493 -26.45 -20.12 4.27
CA THR A 493 -27.37 -21.04 4.94
C THR A 493 -28.07 -21.92 3.89
N ASN A 494 -28.34 -23.19 4.22
CA ASN A 494 -29.01 -24.14 3.32
C ASN A 494 -30.51 -23.87 3.13
N GLU A 495 -31.07 -22.87 3.83
CA GLU A 495 -32.50 -22.56 3.85
C GLU A 495 -32.86 -21.44 2.87
N SER A 496 -32.98 -21.75 1.58
CA SER A 496 -34.07 -21.30 0.69
C SER A 496 -33.76 -21.62 -0.77
N HIS A 497 -34.57 -22.50 -1.39
CA HIS A 497 -34.54 -22.77 -2.83
C HIS A 497 -35.12 -21.63 -3.70
N SER A 498 -35.23 -20.40 -3.18
CA SER A 498 -36.07 -19.35 -3.78
C SER A 498 -35.59 -17.90 -3.66
N THR A 499 -34.39 -17.61 -3.14
CA THR A 499 -33.75 -16.29 -3.32
C THR A 499 -32.26 -16.44 -3.64
N GLY A 500 -31.76 -15.65 -4.59
CA GLY A 500 -30.40 -15.83 -5.13
C GLY A 500 -29.31 -15.71 -4.06
N HIS A 501 -28.40 -16.68 -4.02
CA HIS A 501 -27.30 -16.72 -3.05
C HIS A 501 -26.45 -15.45 -3.09
N LEU A 502 -26.07 -14.95 -1.91
CA LEU A 502 -25.30 -13.71 -1.78
C LEU A 502 -23.92 -13.85 -2.46
N LEU A 503 -23.62 -12.97 -3.42
CA LEU A 503 -22.34 -12.94 -4.15
C LEU A 503 -22.00 -14.32 -4.79
N PRO A 504 -22.79 -14.81 -5.75
CA PRO A 504 -22.65 -16.18 -6.25
C PRO A 504 -21.43 -16.38 -7.14
N ARG A 505 -20.83 -15.29 -7.66
CA ARG A 505 -19.62 -15.34 -8.51
C ARG A 505 -18.31 -15.02 -7.78
N LEU A 506 -18.34 -14.93 -6.45
CA LEU A 506 -17.20 -14.52 -5.64
C LEU A 506 -16.03 -15.51 -5.74
N GLU A 507 -14.89 -15.06 -6.27
CA GLU A 507 -13.63 -15.80 -6.36
C GLU A 507 -12.54 -15.19 -5.44
N TYR A 508 -12.61 -13.89 -5.13
CA TYR A 508 -11.64 -13.17 -4.31
C TYR A 508 -12.34 -12.33 -3.23
N LEU A 509 -12.01 -12.57 -1.96
CA LEU A 509 -12.55 -11.81 -0.84
C LEU A 509 -11.41 -11.14 -0.06
N GLU A 510 -11.44 -9.81 0.09
CA GLU A 510 -10.59 -9.08 1.03
C GLU A 510 -11.48 -8.42 2.10
N VAL A 511 -11.25 -8.67 3.39
CA VAL A 511 -11.97 -8.00 4.49
C VAL A 511 -10.97 -7.36 5.45
N TYR A 512 -11.13 -6.06 5.69
CA TYR A 512 -10.17 -5.25 6.42
C TYR A 512 -10.73 -4.58 7.66
N GLY A 513 -9.95 -4.64 8.75
CA GLY A 513 -10.28 -3.97 10.01
C GLY A 513 -11.26 -4.74 10.88
N ILE A 514 -11.29 -6.07 10.76
CA ILE A 514 -12.23 -6.95 11.46
C ILE A 514 -11.99 -6.86 12.96
N SER A 515 -12.99 -6.40 13.71
CA SER A 515 -12.95 -6.26 15.17
C SER A 515 -13.96 -7.14 15.90
N CYS A 516 -15.05 -7.55 15.25
CA CYS A 516 -16.20 -8.22 15.87
C CYS A 516 -16.32 -9.73 15.56
N SER A 517 -15.60 -10.27 14.58
CA SER A 517 -15.65 -11.71 14.23
C SER A 517 -14.42 -12.48 14.75
N SER A 518 -14.68 -13.65 15.32
CA SER A 518 -13.65 -14.62 15.73
C SER A 518 -13.05 -15.38 14.54
N ASP A 519 -11.96 -16.11 14.78
CA ASP A 519 -11.35 -16.98 13.77
C ASP A 519 -12.30 -18.15 13.40
N ASP A 520 -13.12 -18.62 14.36
CA ASP A 520 -14.19 -19.60 14.14
C ASP A 520 -15.28 -19.11 13.18
N ALA A 521 -15.70 -17.84 13.30
CA ALA A 521 -16.68 -17.22 12.42
C ALA A 521 -16.13 -17.10 10.99
N ALA A 522 -14.85 -16.74 10.85
CA ALA A 522 -14.16 -16.73 9.57
C ALA A 522 -14.09 -18.12 8.93
N ALA A 523 -13.70 -19.14 9.70
CA ALA A 523 -13.65 -20.53 9.24
C ALA A 523 -15.02 -21.04 8.80
N THR A 524 -16.07 -20.76 9.59
CA THR A 524 -17.47 -21.14 9.28
C THR A 524 -17.94 -20.53 7.97
N MET A 525 -17.71 -19.23 7.77
CA MET A 525 -18.04 -18.53 6.54
C MET A 525 -17.34 -19.16 5.33
N ILE A 526 -16.03 -19.42 5.41
CA ILE A 526 -15.25 -20.04 4.32
C ILE A 526 -15.75 -21.45 4.00
N LYS A 527 -15.98 -22.30 5.02
CA LYS A 527 -16.50 -23.67 4.83
C LYS A 527 -17.89 -23.68 4.19
N SER A 528 -18.77 -22.74 4.55
CA SER A 528 -20.11 -22.63 3.92
C SER A 528 -20.01 -22.33 2.42
N ARG A 529 -19.03 -21.50 2.01
CA ARG A 529 -18.76 -21.15 0.60
C ARG A 529 -18.20 -22.34 -0.18
N LEU A 530 -17.27 -23.10 0.40
CA LEU A 530 -16.73 -24.33 -0.19
C LEU A 530 -17.81 -25.41 -0.35
N SER A 531 -18.69 -25.56 0.64
CA SER A 531 -19.85 -26.47 0.58
C SER A 531 -20.81 -26.06 -0.55
N ALA A 532 -21.14 -24.78 -0.64
CA ALA A 532 -22.02 -24.25 -1.68
C ALA A 532 -21.41 -24.36 -3.09
N TYR A 533 -20.09 -24.24 -3.24
CA TYR A 533 -19.39 -24.51 -4.50
C TYR A 533 -19.53 -25.98 -4.91
N LYS A 534 -19.30 -26.92 -3.97
CA LYS A 534 -19.48 -28.37 -4.20
C LYS A 534 -20.91 -28.73 -4.60
N ALA A 535 -21.90 -28.00 -4.09
CA ALA A 535 -23.30 -28.15 -4.46
C ALA A 535 -23.71 -27.42 -5.76
N GLY A 536 -22.77 -26.72 -6.43
CA GLY A 536 -23.01 -26.01 -7.70
C GLY A 536 -23.69 -24.65 -7.58
N TYR A 537 -23.83 -24.10 -6.37
CA TYR A 537 -24.59 -22.86 -6.11
C TYR A 537 -23.78 -21.57 -6.29
N VAL A 538 -22.46 -21.62 -6.14
CA VAL A 538 -21.55 -20.46 -6.22
C VAL A 538 -20.22 -20.80 -6.91
N SER A 539 -19.43 -19.81 -7.31
CA SER A 539 -18.04 -19.95 -7.78
C SER A 539 -17.10 -20.48 -6.70
N CYS A 540 -15.99 -21.10 -7.12
CA CYS A 540 -14.91 -21.49 -6.21
C CYS A 540 -14.21 -20.25 -5.64
N LEU A 541 -14.14 -20.15 -4.32
CA LEU A 541 -13.40 -19.12 -3.61
C LEU A 541 -11.90 -19.41 -3.74
N ARG A 542 -11.16 -18.59 -4.48
CA ARG A 542 -9.72 -18.80 -4.77
C ARG A 542 -8.80 -18.15 -3.75
N THR A 543 -9.13 -16.95 -3.30
CA THR A 543 -8.28 -16.17 -2.39
C THR A 543 -9.12 -15.48 -1.33
N VAL A 544 -8.70 -15.59 -0.07
CA VAL A 544 -9.31 -14.87 1.06
C VAL A 544 -8.23 -14.14 1.85
N ILE A 545 -8.35 -12.82 1.95
CA ILE A 545 -7.46 -11.95 2.73
C ILE A 545 -8.27 -11.37 3.88
N LEU A 546 -7.93 -11.71 5.12
CA LEU A 546 -8.59 -11.17 6.31
C LEU A 546 -7.58 -10.37 7.14
N HIS A 547 -7.94 -9.16 7.54
CA HIS A 547 -7.12 -8.34 8.44
C HIS A 547 -7.88 -8.04 9.73
N PHE A 548 -7.50 -8.75 10.79
CA PHE A 548 -8.03 -8.61 12.14
C PHE A 548 -7.31 -7.51 12.93
N ASN A 549 -8.09 -6.70 13.64
CA ASN A 549 -7.59 -5.67 14.54
C ASN A 549 -7.32 -6.18 15.98
N ARG A 550 -7.39 -7.50 16.16
CA ARG A 550 -7.07 -8.27 17.38
C ARG A 550 -5.85 -9.18 17.15
N PRO A 551 -5.23 -9.75 18.20
CA PRO A 551 -4.34 -10.90 18.06
C PRO A 551 -5.08 -12.12 17.50
N MET A 552 -4.33 -13.11 17.02
CA MET A 552 -4.85 -14.41 16.60
C MET A 552 -5.41 -15.17 17.81
N GLU A 553 -6.62 -15.71 17.69
CA GLU A 553 -7.26 -16.55 18.70
C GLU A 553 -7.02 -18.03 18.37
N ARG A 554 -7.16 -18.39 17.10
CA ARG A 554 -6.98 -19.75 16.58
C ARG A 554 -6.38 -19.71 15.17
N ASP A 555 -5.41 -20.59 14.91
CA ASP A 555 -4.98 -20.85 13.54
C ASP A 555 -6.04 -21.73 12.85
N ILE A 556 -6.55 -21.27 11.71
CA ILE A 556 -7.57 -21.93 10.90
C ILE A 556 -7.03 -22.39 9.54
N GLU A 557 -5.77 -22.11 9.21
CA GLU A 557 -5.24 -22.34 7.88
C GLU A 557 -5.15 -23.84 7.55
N GLY A 558 -4.61 -24.66 8.46
CA GLY A 558 -4.58 -26.12 8.30
C GLY A 558 -5.98 -26.75 8.19
N GLU A 559 -6.92 -26.28 9.00
CA GLU A 559 -8.31 -26.78 9.02
C GLU A 559 -9.05 -26.49 7.71
N ILE A 560 -8.88 -25.31 7.12
CA ILE A 560 -9.49 -24.96 5.84
C ILE A 560 -8.82 -25.69 4.68
N ARG A 561 -7.48 -25.88 4.72
CA ARG A 561 -6.76 -26.70 3.73
C ARG A 561 -7.26 -28.15 3.74
N GLN A 562 -7.36 -28.77 4.92
CA GLN A 562 -7.89 -30.13 5.05
C GLN A 562 -9.34 -30.21 4.58
N TYR A 563 -10.19 -29.27 4.98
CA TYR A 563 -11.59 -29.24 4.56
C TYR A 563 -11.76 -29.10 3.03
N ALA A 564 -10.91 -28.31 2.36
CA ALA A 564 -10.92 -28.21 0.91
C ALA A 564 -10.50 -29.53 0.24
N TYR A 565 -9.46 -30.19 0.77
CA TYR A 565 -9.00 -31.50 0.32
C TYR A 565 -10.09 -32.57 0.47
N ASP A 566 -10.67 -32.74 1.67
CA ASP A 566 -11.76 -33.68 1.96
C ASP A 566 -13.01 -33.41 1.11
N ALA A 567 -13.26 -32.13 0.78
CA ALA A 567 -14.36 -31.74 -0.08
C ALA A 567 -14.12 -32.05 -1.56
N GLY A 568 -12.87 -32.28 -2.00
CA GLY A 568 -12.47 -32.41 -3.40
C GLY A 568 -12.45 -31.07 -4.15
N VAL A 569 -12.14 -29.97 -3.45
CA VAL A 569 -12.16 -28.59 -3.96
C VAL A 569 -10.73 -28.04 -4.02
N SER A 570 -10.43 -27.19 -5.01
CA SER A 570 -9.12 -26.53 -5.11
C SER A 570 -8.76 -25.75 -3.82
N PRO A 571 -7.50 -25.76 -3.37
CA PRO A 571 -7.10 -25.10 -2.13
C PRO A 571 -7.29 -23.58 -2.21
N VAL A 572 -7.85 -23.01 -1.15
CA VAL A 572 -8.04 -21.55 -1.01
C VAL A 572 -6.73 -20.91 -0.59
N LYS A 573 -6.26 -19.89 -1.32
CA LYS A 573 -5.13 -19.07 -0.88
C LYS A 573 -5.56 -18.15 0.26
N LEU A 574 -5.24 -18.54 1.48
CA LEU A 574 -5.50 -17.75 2.68
C LEU A 574 -4.38 -16.74 2.92
N LYS A 575 -4.74 -15.54 3.39
CA LYS A 575 -3.81 -14.58 3.96
C LYS A 575 -4.46 -13.91 5.17
N LEU A 576 -4.18 -14.46 6.34
CA LEU A 576 -4.65 -13.94 7.61
C LEU A 576 -3.60 -12.95 8.16
N MET A 577 -4.04 -11.75 8.49
CA MET A 577 -3.20 -10.69 9.04
C MET A 577 -3.77 -10.25 10.37
N TYR A 578 -2.96 -10.30 11.42
CA TYR A 578 -3.33 -9.90 12.77
C TYR A 578 -2.51 -8.68 13.20
N LYS A 579 -3.02 -7.88 14.12
CA LYS A 579 -2.34 -6.66 14.58
C LYS A 579 -1.02 -7.01 15.30
N PRO A 580 0.17 -6.63 14.77
CA PRO A 580 1.44 -6.98 15.40
C PRO A 580 1.67 -6.18 16.69
N VAL A 581 2.32 -6.81 17.68
CA VAL A 581 2.42 -6.28 19.05
C VAL A 581 3.22 -4.98 19.15
N LYS A 582 4.27 -4.80 18.32
CA LYS A 582 5.01 -3.53 18.10
C LYS A 582 6.05 -3.70 16.98
N SER A 583 5.87 -3.03 15.85
CA SER A 583 6.98 -2.69 14.94
C SER A 583 6.61 -1.48 14.07
N ARG A 584 7.56 -0.57 13.84
CA ARG A 584 7.41 0.50 12.83
C ARG A 584 7.62 -0.14 11.46
N LEU A 585 6.69 0.07 10.54
CA LEU A 585 6.72 -0.59 9.23
C LEU A 585 7.92 -0.08 8.38
N PRO A 586 8.69 -0.96 7.71
CA PRO A 586 9.92 -0.58 7.00
C PRO A 586 9.76 0.55 5.98
N HIS A 587 8.58 0.66 5.34
CA HIS A 587 8.27 1.71 4.37
C HIS A 587 8.28 3.14 4.95
N MET A 588 8.30 3.34 6.27
CA MET A 588 8.46 4.69 6.83
C MET A 588 9.90 5.21 6.64
N MET A 589 10.89 4.31 6.59
CA MET A 589 12.31 4.66 6.41
C MET A 589 12.58 5.19 4.98
N THR A 590 11.93 4.63 3.95
CA THR A 590 12.13 5.00 2.54
C THR A 590 11.76 6.44 2.21
N TYR A 591 11.02 7.11 3.09
CA TYR A 591 10.64 8.51 2.96
C TYR A 591 11.43 9.45 3.89
N SER A 592 12.41 8.93 4.63
CA SER A 592 13.32 9.77 5.41
C SER A 592 14.06 10.75 4.49
N SER A 593 14.20 11.99 4.94
CA SER A 593 15.05 13.03 4.32
C SER A 593 16.46 12.53 4.02
N SER A 594 17.01 11.69 4.90
CA SER A 594 18.35 11.08 4.80
C SER A 594 18.38 9.69 4.15
N TYR A 595 17.24 9.17 3.67
CA TYR A 595 17.21 7.84 3.06
C TYR A 595 18.13 7.76 1.84
N GLY A 596 19.01 6.75 1.81
CA GLY A 596 20.04 6.58 0.80
C GLY A 596 21.24 7.54 0.90
N LEU A 597 21.34 8.40 1.94
CA LEU A 597 22.38 9.44 2.08
C LEU A 597 23.20 9.39 3.41
N SER A 598 23.01 8.38 4.25
CA SER A 598 23.67 8.27 5.56
C SER A 598 24.97 7.44 5.56
N ASN A 599 26.11 8.10 5.76
CA ASN A 599 27.45 7.47 5.92
C ASN A 599 27.60 6.47 7.10
N ARG A 600 26.59 6.26 7.95
CA ARG A 600 26.69 5.32 9.08
C ARG A 600 26.68 3.88 8.57
N LYS A 601 27.88 3.30 8.48
CA LYS A 601 28.24 1.92 8.04
C LYS A 601 28.35 1.68 6.51
N GLY A 602 28.74 2.67 5.70
CA GLY A 602 29.14 2.41 4.30
C GLY A 602 28.04 1.90 3.34
N PHE A 603 26.77 1.92 3.77
CA PHE A 603 25.63 1.40 3.02
C PHE A 603 24.84 2.48 2.27
N THR A 604 25.53 3.48 1.71
CA THR A 604 24.94 4.49 0.84
C THR A 604 25.94 4.95 -0.22
N TRP A 605 25.55 4.90 -1.49
CA TRP A 605 26.27 5.38 -2.69
C TRP A 605 27.80 5.23 -2.75
N SER A 606 28.38 4.25 -2.06
CA SER A 606 29.75 3.69 -2.27
C SER A 606 30.08 2.56 -1.28
N GLY A 607 29.36 1.43 -1.33
CA GLY A 607 29.68 0.24 -0.50
C GLY A 607 28.60 -0.85 -0.52
N ALA A 608 28.93 -2.08 -0.10
CA ALA A 608 28.09 -3.27 -0.21
C ALA A 608 28.19 -4.20 1.03
N MET A 609 27.22 -5.12 1.19
CA MET A 609 27.14 -6.25 2.17
C MET A 609 27.09 -5.86 3.67
N GLU A 610 26.10 -6.17 4.51
CA GLU A 610 25.16 -7.30 4.67
C GLU A 610 24.18 -6.96 5.86
N TYR A 611 23.12 -7.69 6.27
CA TYR A 611 22.52 -8.99 5.91
C TYR A 611 20.98 -8.99 6.18
N ASP A 612 20.41 -10.15 6.51
CA ASP A 612 19.02 -10.53 6.84
C ASP A 612 18.35 -9.89 8.08
N GLU A 613 17.03 -9.73 7.99
CA GLU A 613 16.09 -10.48 8.84
C GLU A 613 14.76 -10.68 8.07
N PHE A 614 14.35 -11.94 7.91
CA PHE A 614 13.18 -12.44 7.12
C PHE A 614 13.32 -12.42 5.59
N GLY A 615 14.13 -13.34 5.07
CA GLY A 615 14.10 -13.75 3.67
C GLY A 615 12.76 -14.37 3.21
N ASP A 616 12.49 -14.23 1.91
CA ASP A 616 11.34 -14.83 1.23
C ASP A 616 11.43 -16.36 1.21
N SER A 617 10.42 -17.03 1.77
CA SER A 617 10.06 -18.39 1.35
C SER A 617 9.21 -18.31 0.07
N VAL A 618 9.89 -18.16 -1.06
CA VAL A 618 9.31 -18.40 -2.39
C VAL A 618 10.10 -19.52 -3.05
N ASP A 619 9.70 -20.74 -2.71
CA ASP A 619 9.11 -21.65 -3.68
C ASP A 619 9.82 -21.68 -5.05
N SER A 620 11.05 -22.23 -5.05
CA SER A 620 11.72 -22.66 -6.26
C SER A 620 11.30 -24.10 -6.57
N GLY A 621 10.13 -24.24 -7.18
CA GLY A 621 9.62 -25.43 -7.86
C GLY A 621 9.95 -26.79 -7.23
N GLU A 622 9.00 -27.34 -6.48
CA GLU A 622 8.82 -28.79 -6.42
C GLU A 622 8.61 -29.31 -7.86
N GLN A 623 9.69 -29.80 -8.48
CA GLN A 623 9.57 -30.92 -9.40
C GLN A 623 9.79 -32.18 -8.56
N ASP A 624 8.79 -33.04 -8.57
CA ASP A 624 8.92 -34.41 -8.09
C ASP A 624 10.11 -35.09 -8.78
N ASP A 625 10.95 -35.75 -7.98
CA ASP A 625 11.63 -36.98 -8.36
C ASP A 625 11.96 -37.72 -7.05
N ASP A 626 11.07 -38.65 -6.69
CA ASP A 626 11.31 -39.68 -5.68
C ASP A 626 12.51 -40.57 -6.08
N GLU A 627 13.15 -41.18 -5.08
CA GLU A 627 13.97 -42.40 -5.14
C GLU A 627 14.81 -42.68 -6.42
N TYR A 628 16.14 -42.51 -6.35
CA TYR A 628 17.12 -43.63 -6.27
C TYR A 628 18.59 -43.17 -6.15
#